data_AF-A0ABD1HG97-F1
#
_entry.id   AF-A0ABD1HG97-F1
#
_cell.length_a   1.000
_cell.length_b   1.000
_cell.length_c   1.000
_cell.angle_alpha   90.00
_cell.angle_beta   90.00
_cell.angle_gamma   90.00
#
_symmetry.space_group_name_H-M   'P 1'
#
loop_
_entity.id
_entity.type
_entity.pdbx_description
1 polymer ?
#
loop_
_entity_poly.entity_id
_entity_poly.type
_entity_poly.pdbx_seq_one_letter_code
_entity_poly.pdbx_strand_id
1 'polypeptide(L)' 'MSESLSDNLISSIQKLRKLAELLDMPLKSITDAWESSELADCNFEASEVRDFIRAIFTDSPLRKECVFIIENTNFR' A
#
# COMPACT_ATOMS: atom_id res chain seq x y z
N MET A 1 -13.15 17.98 13.88
CA MET A 1 -13.67 16.93 14.77
C MET A 1 -12.47 16.13 15.26
N SER A 2 -12.32 15.89 16.56
CA SER A 2 -11.25 15.00 17.04
C SER A 2 -11.67 13.56 16.80
N GLU A 3 -10.95 12.81 15.96
CA GLU A 3 -11.10 11.36 15.89
C GLU A 3 -10.95 10.78 17.29
N SER A 4 -11.83 9.85 17.64
CA SER A 4 -11.76 9.18 18.94
C SER A 4 -10.57 8.22 18.95
N LEU A 5 -9.98 7.96 20.11
CA LEU A 5 -8.91 6.96 20.26
C LEU A 5 -9.32 5.57 19.71
N SER A 6 -10.61 5.25 19.77
CA SER A 6 -11.18 4.04 19.16
C SER A 6 -11.09 4.02 17.64
N ASP A 7 -11.38 5.12 16.96
CA ASP A 7 -11.35 5.19 15.49
C ASP A 7 -9.91 5.02 14.99
N ASN A 8 -8.95 5.66 15.68
CA ASN A 8 -7.51 5.52 15.39
C ASN A 8 -7.01 4.09 15.59
N LEU A 9 -7.47 3.41 16.64
CA LEU A 9 -7.11 2.02 16.90
C LEU A 9 -7.70 1.08 15.85
N ILE A 10 -8.96 1.29 15.44
CA ILE A 10 -9.62 0.50 14.40
C ILE A 10 -8.87 0.64 13.07
N SER A 11 -8.55 1.88 12.67
CA SER A 11 -7.76 2.20 11.46
C SER A 11 -6.38 1.54 11.50
N SER A 12 -5.68 1.63 12.64
CA SER A 12 -4.36 1.00 12.81
C SER A 12 -4.40 -0.53 12.67
N ILE A 13 -5.43 -1.17 13.24
CA ILE A 13 -5.62 -2.63 13.14
C ILE A 13 -5.96 -3.04 11.70
N GLN A 14 -6.80 -2.27 11.00
CA GLN A 14 -7.13 -2.50 9.59
C GLN A 14 -5.86 -2.44 8.72
N LYS A 15 -5.05 -1.39 8.92
CA LYS A 15 -3.77 -1.23 8.20
C LYS A 15 -2.80 -2.38 8.46
N LEU A 16 -2.69 -2.87 9.70
CA LEU A 16 -1.86 -4.02 10.05
C LEU A 16 -2.34 -5.33 9.39
N ARG A 17 -3.65 -5.58 9.36
CA ARG A 17 -4.22 -6.75 8.67
C ARG A 17 -3.92 -6.69 7.18
N LYS A 18 -4.10 -5.52 6.56
CA LYS A 18 -3.78 -5.33 5.15
C LYS A 18 -2.29 -5.52 4.87
N LEU A 19 -1.40 -5.08 5.76
CA LEU A 19 0.03 -5.32 5.65
C LEU A 19 0.37 -6.82 5.67
N ALA A 20 -0.31 -7.62 6.50
CA ALA A 20 -0.14 -9.06 6.50
C ALA A 20 -0.55 -9.69 5.16
N GLU A 21 -1.67 -9.24 4.57
CA GLU A 21 -2.08 -9.67 3.23
C GLU A 21 -1.05 -9.29 2.16
N LEU A 22 -0.49 -8.08 2.21
CA LEU A 22 0.52 -7.62 1.25
C LEU A 22 1.80 -8.49 1.25
N LEU A 23 2.17 -9.09 2.38
CA LEU A 23 3.32 -10.00 2.48
C LEU A 23 3.09 -11.32 1.71
N ASP A 24 1.84 -11.73 1.55
CA ASP A 24 1.45 -12.94 0.84
C ASP A 24 1.13 -12.67 -0.65
N MET A 25 1.13 -11.40 -1.08
CA MET A 25 0.76 -11.00 -2.44
C MET A 25 1.96 -10.90 -3.39
N PRO A 26 1.79 -11.30 -4.67
CA PRO A 26 2.79 -11.01 -5.69
C PRO A 26 2.78 -9.52 -6.05
N LEU A 27 3.93 -9.01 -6.48
CA LEU A 27 4.16 -7.59 -6.81
C LEU A 27 3.08 -6.97 -7.73
N LYS A 28 2.63 -7.70 -8.75
CA LYS A 28 1.59 -7.20 -9.66
C LYS A 28 0.26 -6.97 -8.93
N SER A 29 -0.18 -7.92 -8.11
CA SER A 29 -1.41 -7.78 -7.34
C SER A 29 -1.35 -6.65 -6.33
N ILE A 30 -0.17 -6.34 -5.79
CA ILE A 30 0.02 -5.15 -4.93
C ILE A 30 -0.18 -3.87 -5.74
N THR A 31 0.33 -3.84 -6.97
CA THR A 31 0.17 -2.70 -7.88
C THR A 31 -1.29 -2.53 -8.28
N ASP A 32 -1.97 -3.63 -8.62
CA ASP A 32 -3.40 -3.62 -8.96
C ASP A 32 -4.25 -3.10 -7.77
N ALA A 33 -3.93 -3.51 -6.54
CA ALA A 33 -4.60 -3.03 -5.32
C ALA A 33 -4.31 -1.55 -5.01
N TRP A 34 -3.16 -1.03 -5.45
CA TRP A 34 -2.88 0.40 -5.38
C TRP A 34 -3.72 1.16 -6.41
N GLU A 35 -3.72 0.72 -7.67
CA GLU A 35 -4.48 1.37 -8.74
C GLU A 35 -6.00 1.34 -8.53
N SER A 36 -6.52 0.34 -7.81
CA SER A 36 -7.93 0.24 -7.43
C SER A 36 -8.33 1.14 -6.26
N SER A 37 -7.39 1.92 -5.70
CA SER A 37 -7.53 2.69 -4.46
C SER A 37 -7.72 1.86 -3.19
N GLU A 38 -7.71 0.52 -3.26
CA GLU A 38 -7.94 -0.35 -2.09
C GLU A 38 -6.94 -0.09 -0.96
N LEU A 39 -5.67 0.13 -1.30
CA LEU A 39 -4.63 0.47 -0.33
C LEU A 39 -4.78 1.90 0.20
N ALA A 40 -5.21 2.85 -0.63
CA ALA A 40 -5.47 4.22 -0.19
C ALA A 40 -6.65 4.27 0.80
N ASP A 41 -7.71 3.50 0.54
CA ASP A 41 -8.87 3.33 1.43
C ASP A 41 -8.47 2.68 2.78
N CYS A 42 -7.37 1.92 2.80
CA CYS A 42 -6.75 1.38 4.01
C CYS A 42 -5.74 2.34 4.67
N ASN A 43 -5.72 3.62 4.29
CA ASN A 43 -4.81 4.66 4.78
C ASN A 43 -3.33 4.39 4.51
N PHE A 44 -2.99 3.71 3.40
CA PHE A 44 -1.61 3.66 2.91
C PHE A 44 -1.28 4.87 2.05
N GLU A 45 -0.07 5.41 2.25
CA GLU A 45 0.51 6.41 1.37
C GLU A 45 1.36 5.77 0.26
N ALA A 46 1.54 6.49 -0.86
CA ALA A 46 2.36 6.02 -1.98
C ALA A 46 3.80 5.71 -1.54
N SER A 47 4.33 6.53 -0.62
CA SER A 47 5.64 6.36 0.02
C SER A 47 5.75 5.02 0.73
N GLU A 48 4.74 4.65 1.53
CA GLU A 48 4.71 3.41 2.29
C GLU A 48 4.64 2.18 1.39
N VAL A 49 3.78 2.20 0.36
CA VAL A 49 3.64 1.07 -0.59
C VAL A 49 4.92 0.89 -1.41
N ARG A 50 5.52 2.00 -1.86
CA ARG A 50 6.83 1.98 -2.55
C ARG A 50 7.93 1.39 -1.68
N ASP A 51 8.03 1.84 -0.43
CA ASP A 51 9.10 1.41 0.46
C ASP A 51 8.91 -0.05 0.90
N PHE A 52 7.66 -0.50 1.07
CA PHE A 52 7.31 -1.91 1.22
C PHE A 52 7.80 -2.75 0.04
N ILE A 53 7.48 -2.35 -1.20
CA ILE A 53 7.91 -3.07 -2.40
C ILE A 53 9.44 -3.15 -2.50
N ARG A 54 10.14 -2.07 -2.18
CA ARG A 54 11.61 -2.02 -2.19
C ARG A 54 12.23 -2.92 -1.13
N ALA A 55 11.57 -3.09 0.01
CA ALA A 55 12.04 -3.93 1.11
C ALA A 55 11.84 -5.43 0.85
N ILE A 56 10.73 -5.82 0.23
CA ILE A 56 10.35 -7.23 0.06
C ILE A 56 10.81 -7.81 -1.30
N PHE A 57 10.75 -7.03 -2.39
CA PHE A 57 11.07 -7.52 -3.73
C PHE A 57 12.47 -7.11 -4.18
N THR A 58 13.20 -8.06 -4.75
CA THR A 58 14.53 -7.83 -5.33
C THR A 58 14.49 -6.88 -6.52
N ASP A 59 15.62 -6.20 -6.79
CA ASP A 59 15.67 -5.27 -7.93
C ASP A 59 15.48 -6.00 -9.25
N SER A 60 14.45 -5.59 -9.99
CA SER A 60 14.08 -6.14 -11.28
C SER A 60 13.41 -5.07 -12.13
N PRO A 61 13.38 -5.23 -13.47
CA PRO A 61 12.65 -4.31 -14.35
C PRO A 61 11.17 -4.16 -13.96
N LEU A 62 10.52 -5.28 -13.63
CA LEU A 62 9.13 -5.29 -13.17
C LEU A 62 8.94 -4.48 -11.88
N ARG A 63 9.85 -4.62 -10.90
CA ARG A 63 9.80 -3.82 -9.67
C ARG A 63 9.89 -2.32 -9.95
N LYS A 64 10.79 -1.91 -10.86
CA LYS A 64 10.95 -0.49 -11.22
C LYS A 64 9.70 0.07 -11.89
N GLU A 65 9.09 -0.72 -12.76
CA GLU A 65 7.82 -0.38 -13.41
C GLU A 65 6.69 -0.21 -12.40
N CYS A 66 6.48 -1.17 -11.50
CA CYS A 66 5.46 -1.08 -10.45
C CYS A 66 5.67 0.12 -9.51
N VAL A 67 6.92 0.39 -9.10
CA VAL A 67 7.25 1.57 -8.29
C VAL A 67 6.93 2.87 -9.05
N PHE A 68 7.26 2.92 -10.34
CA PHE A 68 6.94 4.09 -11.16
C PHE A 68 5.44 4.32 -11.25
N ILE A 69 4.63 3.27 -11.42
CA ILE A 69 3.16 3.37 -11.40
C ILE A 69 2.70 3.96 -10.07
N ILE A 70 3.14 3.39 -8.93
CA ILE A 70 2.74 3.85 -7.60
C ILE A 70 3.04 5.32 -7.36
N GLU A 71 4.22 5.79 -7.79
CA GLU A 71 4.63 7.19 -7.63
C GLU A 71 3.85 8.17 -8.53
N ASN A 72 3.21 7.69 -9.60
CA ASN A 72 2.51 8.52 -10.58
C ASN A 72 0.99 8.38 -10.55
N THR A 73 0.44 7.38 -9.84
CA THR A 73 -1.00 7.26 -9.61
C THR A 73 -1.47 8.39 -8.69
N ASN A 74 -2.28 9.29 -9.23
CA ASN A 74 -2.96 10.32 -8.46
C ASN A 74 -4.39 9.88 -8.20
N PHE A 75 -4.75 9.68 -6.94
CA PHE A 75 -6.14 9.50 -6.54
C PHE A 75 -6.82 10.87 -6.60
N ARG A 76 -7.90 10.94 -7.37
CA ARG A 76 -8.61 12.17 -7.72
C ARG A 76 -9.69 12.52 -6.70
#